data_AF-A0A2E0W735-F1
#
_entry.id   AF-A0A2E0W735-F1
#
_cell.length_a   1.000
_cell.length_b   1.000
_cell.length_c   1.000
_cell.angle_alpha   90.00
_cell.angle_beta   90.00
_cell.angle_gamma   90.00
#
_symmetry.space_group_name_H-M   'P 1'
#
loop_
_entity.id
_entity.type
_entity.pdbx_description
1 polymer ?
#
loop_
_entity_poly.entity_id
_entity_poly.type
_entity_poly.pdbx_seq_one_letter_code
_entity_poly.pdbx_strand_id
1 'polypeptide(L)'
;MKSALIKNESPIFPIRTAAKMLGISIHSLRMYERKGLIIPFKSLGNQRLYSYNDIERILSIRKNIKERKISINGIRAIASMIPCYKIINCSEEDRKNCEAYHESNKPCWEYEHKNNICENIDCRECDVYKNNYDFLNTKNMLKKLL
;
A
#
# COMPACT_ATOMS: atom_id res chain seq x y z
N MET A 1 1.92 6.98 -32.62
CA MET A 1 0.97 7.41 -31.57
C MET A 1 1.30 6.71 -30.24
N LYS A 2 2.33 7.18 -29.51
CA LYS A 2 2.77 6.63 -28.21
C LYS A 2 2.46 7.65 -27.09
N SER A 3 1.18 7.94 -26.85
CA SER A 3 0.77 9.01 -25.91
C SER A 3 -0.21 8.57 -24.81
N ALA A 4 -0.55 7.28 -24.69
CA ALA A 4 -1.56 6.81 -23.74
C ALA A 4 -1.03 5.97 -22.56
N LEU A 5 0.28 5.72 -22.46
CA LEU A 5 0.90 4.90 -21.39
C LEU A 5 1.77 5.71 -20.42
N ILE A 6 1.70 7.04 -20.48
CA ILE A 6 2.40 7.89 -19.52
C ILE A 6 1.66 7.81 -18.17
N LYS A 7 2.13 6.86 -17.34
CA LYS A 7 2.26 7.01 -15.88
C LYS A 7 0.97 6.94 -15.02
N ASN A 8 0.32 5.77 -14.94
CA ASN A 8 -0.57 5.48 -13.80
C ASN A 8 0.20 5.48 -12.45
N GLU A 9 1.51 5.27 -12.50
CA GLU A 9 2.36 5.10 -11.31
C GLU A 9 3.09 6.37 -10.89
N SER A 10 3.31 7.33 -11.79
CA SER A 10 4.08 8.51 -11.38
C SER A 10 3.27 9.42 -10.46
N PRO A 11 3.84 9.82 -9.33
CA PRO A 11 3.19 10.70 -8.38
C PRO A 11 3.19 12.13 -8.92
N ILE A 12 2.04 12.59 -9.42
CA ILE A 12 1.88 13.92 -10.04
C ILE A 12 0.79 14.76 -9.38
N PHE A 13 -0.05 14.18 -8.51
CA PHE A 13 -1.14 14.89 -7.87
C PHE A 13 -0.70 15.46 -6.52
N PRO A 14 -0.66 16.79 -6.32
CA PRO A 14 -0.51 17.34 -4.98
C PRO A 14 -1.67 16.95 -4.07
N ILE A 15 -1.45 16.94 -2.76
CA ILE A 15 -2.44 16.52 -1.76
C ILE A 15 -3.82 17.18 -1.90
N ARG A 16 -3.88 18.46 -2.27
CA ARG A 16 -5.15 19.18 -2.48
C ARG A 16 -5.90 18.63 -3.70
N THR A 17 -5.19 18.34 -4.79
CA THR A 17 -5.76 17.75 -6.01
C THR A 17 -6.23 16.33 -5.75
N ALA A 18 -5.41 15.50 -5.11
CA ALA A 18 -5.77 14.14 -4.74
C ALA A 18 -7.02 14.10 -3.84
N ALA A 19 -7.07 14.94 -2.79
CA ALA A 19 -8.23 15.04 -1.91
C ALA A 19 -9.50 15.46 -2.65
N LYS A 20 -9.40 16.41 -3.60
CA LYS A 20 -10.51 16.83 -4.46
C LYS A 20 -11.01 15.68 -5.35
N MET A 21 -10.10 14.95 -6.00
CA MET A 21 -10.44 13.80 -6.85
C MET A 21 -11.16 12.70 -6.07
N LEU A 22 -10.73 12.46 -4.82
CA LEU A 22 -11.29 11.44 -3.93
C LEU A 22 -12.60 11.86 -3.25
N GLY A 23 -12.98 13.14 -3.35
CA GLY A 23 -14.10 13.72 -2.60
C GLY A 23 -13.92 13.58 -1.09
N ILE A 24 -12.71 13.85 -0.57
CA ILE A 24 -12.38 13.79 0.86
C ILE A 24 -11.67 15.05 1.34
N SER A 25 -11.65 15.24 2.66
CA SER A 25 -10.80 16.25 3.27
C SER A 25 -9.32 15.86 3.21
N ILE A 26 -8.43 16.86 3.18
CA ILE A 26 -6.97 16.65 3.35
C ILE A 26 -6.67 15.94 4.67
N HIS A 27 -7.46 16.22 5.72
CA HIS A 27 -7.32 15.55 7.01
C HIS A 27 -7.55 14.04 6.90
N SER A 28 -8.59 13.61 6.18
CA SER A 28 -8.88 12.20 5.92
C SER A 28 -7.76 11.53 5.11
N LEU A 29 -7.22 12.21 4.10
CA LEU A 29 -6.10 11.68 3.32
C LEU A 29 -4.85 11.46 4.19
N ARG A 30 -4.47 12.45 5.01
CA ARG A 30 -3.38 12.33 5.99
C ARG A 30 -3.65 11.27 7.06
N MET A 31 -4.89 11.03 7.42
CA MET A 31 -5.25 9.96 8.35
C MET A 31 -4.94 8.59 7.74
N TYR A 32 -5.19 8.36 6.44
CA TYR A 32 -4.78 7.11 5.78
C TYR A 32 -3.26 6.93 5.74
N GLU A 33 -2.50 8.01 5.50
CA GLU A 33 -1.02 8.00 5.58
C GLU A 33 -0.54 7.61 6.99
N ARG A 34 -1.03 8.32 8.02
CA ARG A 34 -0.64 8.04 9.42
C ARG A 34 -1.01 6.64 9.89
N LYS A 35 -1.99 6.01 9.23
CA LYS A 35 -2.42 4.64 9.51
C LYS A 35 -1.66 3.61 8.68
N GLY A 36 -0.62 4.00 7.95
CA GLY A 36 0.24 3.09 7.18
C GLY A 36 -0.43 2.49 5.96
N LEU A 37 -1.59 3.01 5.54
CA LEU A 37 -2.34 2.44 4.42
C LEU A 37 -1.90 3.04 3.08
N ILE A 38 -1.27 4.22 3.12
CA ILE A 38 -0.74 4.97 1.97
C ILE A 38 0.67 5.43 2.28
N ILE A 39 1.61 5.17 1.37
CA ILE A 39 2.97 5.70 1.40
C ILE A 39 3.00 6.87 0.42
N PRO A 40 2.96 8.14 0.84
CA PRO A 40 3.02 9.25 -0.09
C PRO A 40 4.41 9.39 -0.71
N PHE A 41 4.49 9.75 -1.99
CA PHE A 41 5.76 10.21 -2.55
C PHE A 41 6.06 11.62 -2.03
N LYS A 42 7.31 11.87 -1.66
CA LYS A 42 7.80 13.21 -1.33
C LYS A 42 8.76 13.66 -2.42
N SER A 43 8.45 14.75 -3.10
CA SER A 43 9.36 15.36 -4.06
C SER A 43 10.61 15.93 -3.38
N LEU A 44 11.61 16.34 -4.17
CA LEU A 44 12.82 17.02 -3.67
C LEU A 44 12.49 18.25 -2.81
N GLY A 45 11.41 18.97 -3.14
CA GLY A 45 10.89 20.09 -2.34
C GLY A 45 10.03 19.67 -1.13
N ASN A 46 10.07 18.41 -0.73
CA ASN A 46 9.28 17.81 0.35
C ASN A 46 7.74 17.93 0.15
N GLN A 47 7.29 18.10 -1.09
CA GLN A 47 5.87 18.14 -1.42
C GLN A 47 5.33 16.71 -1.54
N ARG A 48 4.20 16.44 -0.88
CA ARG A 48 3.47 15.17 -1.05
C ARG A 48 2.80 15.12 -2.42
N LEU A 49 3.13 14.09 -3.19
CA LEU A 49 2.51 13.78 -4.46
C LEU A 49 1.92 12.37 -4.42
N TYR A 50 0.82 12.18 -5.13
CA TYR A 50 0.10 10.93 -5.26
C TYR A 50 0.01 10.54 -6.73
N SER A 51 0.04 9.24 -7.00
CA SER A 51 -0.18 8.68 -8.32
C SER A 51 -1.64 8.26 -8.49
N TYR A 52 -2.03 7.86 -9.70
CA TYR A 52 -3.35 7.24 -9.89
C TYR A 52 -3.50 5.96 -9.05
N ASN A 53 -2.43 5.18 -8.88
CA ASN A 53 -2.47 3.98 -8.03
C ASN A 53 -2.80 4.30 -6.56
N ASP A 54 -2.29 5.42 -6.02
CA ASP A 54 -2.69 5.84 -4.67
C ASP A 54 -4.18 6.21 -4.61
N ILE A 55 -4.72 6.85 -5.66
CA ILE A 55 -6.14 7.20 -5.75
C ILE A 55 -6.99 5.91 -5.71
N GLU A 56 -6.65 4.93 -6.55
CA GLU A 56 -7.36 3.63 -6.60
C GLU A 56 -7.30 2.89 -5.26
N ARG A 57 -6.11 2.85 -4.63
CA ARG A 57 -5.92 2.29 -3.29
C ARG A 57 -6.84 2.97 -2.26
N ILE A 58 -6.94 4.29 -2.28
CA ILE A 58 -7.81 5.03 -1.34
C ILE A 58 -9.30 4.80 -1.64
N LEU A 59 -9.68 4.73 -2.92
CA LEU A 59 -11.06 4.39 -3.30
C LEU A 59 -11.44 2.99 -2.79
N SER A 60 -10.54 2.01 -2.91
CA SER A 60 -10.73 0.67 -2.35
C SER A 60 -10.88 0.69 -0.82
N ILE A 61 -10.02 1.42 -0.10
CA ILE A 61 -10.13 1.60 1.35
C ILE A 61 -11.51 2.18 1.72
N ARG A 62 -11.94 3.23 1.01
CA ARG A 62 -13.23 3.89 1.26
C ARG A 62 -14.41 2.97 0.98
N LYS A 63 -14.34 2.17 -0.09
CA LYS A 63 -15.35 1.16 -0.42
C LYS A 63 -15.52 0.15 0.72
N ASN A 64 -14.42 -0.39 1.22
CA ASN A 64 -14.41 -1.31 2.37
C ASN A 64 -15.03 -0.68 3.64
N ILE A 65 -14.71 0.58 3.94
CA ILE A 65 -15.29 1.28 5.09
C ILE A 65 -16.81 1.47 4.91
N LYS A 66 -17.24 1.99 3.75
CA LYS A 66 -18.64 2.38 3.53
C LYS A 66 -19.58 1.20 3.36
N GLU A 67 -19.22 0.27 2.48
CA GLU A 67 -20.08 -0.84 2.05
C GLU A 67 -19.98 -2.04 2.98
N ARG A 68 -18.79 -2.29 3.54
CA ARG A 68 -18.50 -3.52 4.31
C ARG A 68 -18.34 -3.26 5.80
N LYS A 69 -18.41 -1.99 6.21
CA LYS A 69 -18.29 -1.55 7.61
C LYS A 69 -16.98 -2.01 8.27
N ILE A 70 -15.94 -2.25 7.47
CA ILE A 70 -14.62 -2.62 7.99
C ILE A 70 -13.95 -1.34 8.49
N SER A 71 -13.53 -1.34 9.76
CA SER A 71 -12.81 -0.22 10.33
C SER A 71 -11.42 -0.04 9.70
N ILE A 72 -10.84 1.14 9.82
CA ILE A 72 -9.47 1.40 9.33
C ILE A 72 -8.46 0.43 9.96
N ASN A 73 -8.61 0.13 11.26
CA ASN A 73 -7.76 -0.85 11.94
C ASN A 73 -7.98 -2.27 11.39
N GLY A 74 -9.22 -2.61 11.01
CA GLY A 74 -9.51 -3.88 10.33
C GLY A 74 -8.84 -3.98 8.96
N ILE A 75 -8.86 -2.91 8.16
CA ILE A 75 -8.15 -2.86 6.87
C ILE A 75 -6.64 -3.01 7.09
N ARG A 76 -6.08 -2.32 8.10
CA ARG A 76 -4.67 -2.44 8.46
C ARG A 76 -4.28 -3.86 8.87
N ALA A 77 -5.12 -4.53 9.66
CA ALA A 77 -4.91 -5.93 10.05
C ALA A 77 -4.98 -6.87 8.84
N ILE A 78 -5.89 -6.64 7.90
CA ILE A 78 -5.93 -7.42 6.64
C ILE A 78 -4.63 -7.20 5.85
N ALA A 79 -4.17 -5.96 5.75
CA ALA A 79 -2.93 -5.63 5.05
C ALA A 79 -1.68 -6.23 5.72
N SER A 80 -1.67 -6.43 7.05
CA SER A 80 -0.56 -7.11 7.75
C SER A 80 -0.52 -8.62 7.52
N MET A 81 -1.60 -9.22 7.03
CA MET A 81 -1.66 -10.64 6.69
C MET A 81 -1.29 -10.94 5.23
N ILE A 82 -0.93 -9.94 4.42
CA ILE A 82 -0.51 -10.15 3.04
C ILE A 82 0.82 -10.95 3.07
N PRO A 83 0.91 -12.12 2.42
CA PRO A 83 2.12 -12.94 2.42
C PRO A 83 3.15 -12.37 1.46
N CYS A 84 3.76 -11.24 1.82
CA CYS A 84 4.78 -10.55 1.03
C CYS A 84 5.87 -11.51 0.54
N TYR A 85 6.27 -12.46 1.37
CA TYR A 85 7.27 -13.46 1.08
C TYR A 85 6.93 -14.40 -0.10
N LYS A 86 5.65 -14.69 -0.34
CA LYS A 86 5.21 -15.46 -1.53
C LYS A 86 5.18 -14.59 -2.77
N ILE A 87 4.79 -13.33 -2.62
CA ILE A 87 4.67 -12.38 -3.74
C ILE A 87 6.06 -12.03 -4.28
N ILE A 88 7.01 -11.76 -3.38
CA ILE A 88 8.39 -11.38 -3.71
C ILE A 88 9.30 -12.60 -3.93
N ASN A 89 8.81 -13.82 -3.68
CA ASN A 89 9.60 -15.05 -3.72
C ASN A 89 10.84 -15.02 -2.82
N CYS A 90 10.71 -14.46 -1.61
CA CYS A 90 11.79 -14.45 -0.63
C CYS A 90 12.26 -15.89 -0.34
N SER A 91 13.57 -16.12 -0.26
CA SER A 91 14.12 -17.41 0.17
C SER A 91 13.80 -17.68 1.66
N GLU A 92 14.08 -18.89 2.15
CA GLU A 92 13.97 -19.16 3.60
C GLU A 92 14.94 -18.31 4.41
N GLU A 93 16.15 -18.06 3.90
CA GLU A 93 17.16 -17.22 4.53
C GLU A 93 16.69 -15.76 4.62
N ASP A 94 16.15 -15.22 3.52
CA ASP A 94 15.58 -13.86 3.51
C ASP A 94 14.46 -13.70 4.53
N ARG A 95 13.55 -14.67 4.62
CA ARG A 95 12.41 -14.62 5.54
C ARG A 95 12.85 -14.72 7.00
N LYS A 96 13.87 -15.54 7.30
CA LYS A 96 14.45 -15.64 8.65
C LYS A 96 14.98 -14.30 9.15
N ASN A 97 15.49 -13.45 8.25
CA ASN A 97 16.02 -12.13 8.58
C ASN A 97 14.99 -10.99 8.48
N CYS A 98 13.70 -11.28 8.26
CA CYS A 98 12.69 -10.26 7.98
C CYS A 98 11.71 -10.08 9.15
N GLU A 99 11.73 -8.90 9.79
CA GLU A 99 10.77 -8.55 10.86
C GLU A 99 9.32 -8.68 10.41
N ALA A 100 9.00 -8.25 9.18
CA ALA A 100 7.64 -8.36 8.63
C ALA A 100 7.13 -9.81 8.47
N TYR A 101 8.04 -10.79 8.41
CA TYR A 101 7.67 -12.20 8.36
C TYR A 101 7.34 -12.76 9.75
N HIS A 102 8.09 -12.32 10.76
CA HIS A 102 7.92 -12.78 12.16
C HIS A 102 6.84 -12.00 12.91
N GLU A 103 6.65 -10.72 12.56
CA GLU A 103 5.68 -9.83 13.17
C GLU A 103 4.55 -9.48 12.18
N SER A 104 3.30 -9.72 12.57
CA SER A 104 2.11 -9.46 11.74
C SER A 104 1.25 -8.31 12.27
N ASN A 105 1.84 -7.38 13.02
CA ASN A 105 1.13 -6.25 13.65
C ASN A 105 0.88 -5.07 12.68
N LYS A 106 1.64 -4.99 11.60
CA LYS A 106 1.54 -3.96 10.55
C LYS A 106 1.85 -4.52 9.17
N PRO A 107 1.43 -3.85 8.08
CA PRO A 107 1.81 -4.24 6.73
C PRO A 107 3.33 -4.26 6.54
N CYS A 108 3.82 -5.13 5.65
CA CYS A 108 5.26 -5.32 5.46
C CYS A 108 6.00 -4.01 5.12
N TRP A 109 5.35 -3.12 4.38
CA TRP A 109 5.89 -1.83 3.95
C TRP A 109 6.03 -0.77 5.05
N GLU A 110 5.73 -1.12 6.30
CA GLU A 110 6.04 -0.29 7.47
C GLU A 110 7.15 -0.86 8.36
N TYR A 111 7.78 -1.96 7.96
CA TYR A 111 9.00 -2.46 8.59
C TYR A 111 10.23 -1.97 7.84
N GLU A 112 11.36 -1.95 8.54
CA GLU A 112 12.66 -1.86 7.88
C GLU A 112 13.04 -3.25 7.36
N HIS A 113 13.54 -3.31 6.13
CA HIS A 113 14.05 -4.54 5.54
C HIS A 113 15.57 -4.44 5.55
N LYS A 114 16.26 -5.28 6.34
CA LYS A 114 17.72 -5.34 6.42
C LYS A 114 18.19 -6.76 6.20
N ASN A 115 19.29 -6.93 5.48
CA ASN A 115 19.93 -8.22 5.24
C ASN A 115 18.97 -9.25 4.61
N ASN A 116 18.14 -8.80 3.68
CA ASN A 116 17.22 -9.64 2.90
C ASN A 116 16.91 -9.02 1.54
N ILE A 117 16.29 -9.79 0.66
CA ILE A 117 15.94 -9.38 -0.71
C ILE A 117 15.13 -8.07 -0.83
N CYS A 118 14.43 -7.64 0.22
CA CYS A 118 13.64 -6.41 0.24
C CYS A 118 14.43 -5.15 0.68
N GLU A 119 15.70 -5.27 1.09
CA GLU A 119 16.46 -4.17 1.72
C GLU A 119 16.57 -2.92 0.85
N ASN A 120 16.77 -3.10 -0.46
CA ASN A 120 16.94 -2.00 -1.41
C ASN A 120 15.69 -1.74 -2.26
N ILE A 121 14.55 -2.32 -1.88
CA ILE A 121 13.28 -2.16 -2.58
C ILE A 121 12.54 -0.97 -1.97
N ASP A 122 12.24 0.04 -2.79
CA ASP A 122 11.24 1.05 -2.40
C ASP A 122 9.88 0.37 -2.29
N CYS A 123 9.35 0.27 -1.07
CA CYS A 123 8.06 -0.35 -0.81
C CYS A 123 6.92 0.31 -1.57
N ARG A 124 7.03 1.59 -1.95
CA ARG A 124 6.03 2.24 -2.80
C ARG A 124 5.99 1.65 -4.22
N GLU A 125 7.13 1.16 -4.70
CA GLU A 125 7.28 0.54 -6.01
C GLU A 125 7.21 -1.00 -5.97
N CYS A 126 7.11 -1.59 -4.78
CA CYS A 126 7.00 -3.03 -4.56
C CYS A 126 5.63 -3.59 -4.95
N ASP A 127 5.59 -4.76 -5.58
CA ASP A 127 4.35 -5.44 -5.98
C ASP A 127 3.39 -5.70 -4.83
N VAL A 128 3.93 -5.92 -3.61
CA VAL A 128 3.11 -6.09 -2.41
C VAL A 128 2.25 -4.84 -2.17
N TYR A 129 2.84 -3.65 -2.24
CA TYR A 129 2.10 -2.40 -2.09
C TYR A 129 1.34 -2.04 -3.37
N LYS A 130 1.89 -2.24 -4.56
CA LYS A 130 1.24 -1.79 -5.79
C LYS A 130 -0.04 -2.57 -6.09
N ASN A 131 -0.07 -3.87 -5.85
CA ASN A 131 -1.11 -4.74 -6.40
C ASN A 131 -2.08 -5.31 -5.36
N ASN A 132 -1.86 -5.10 -4.06
CA ASN A 132 -2.65 -5.73 -2.98
C ASN A 132 -3.47 -4.72 -2.17
N TYR A 133 -4.12 -3.78 -2.86
CA TYR A 133 -5.04 -2.81 -2.24
C TYR A 133 -6.52 -3.20 -2.36
N ASP A 134 -6.85 -4.25 -3.11
CA ASP A 134 -8.19 -4.84 -3.10
C ASP A 134 -8.33 -5.80 -1.90
N PHE A 135 -8.61 -5.22 -0.74
CA PHE A 135 -8.78 -5.94 0.52
C PHE A 135 -10.00 -6.89 0.53
N LEU A 136 -10.89 -6.83 -0.47
CA LEU A 136 -12.03 -7.75 -0.60
C LEU A 136 -11.64 -9.04 -1.30
N ASN A 137 -10.87 -8.93 -2.38
CA ASN A 137 -10.27 -10.10 -3.02
C ASN A 137 -9.19 -10.73 -2.16
N THR A 138 -8.61 -9.98 -1.21
CA THR A 138 -7.66 -10.52 -0.24
C THR A 138 -8.30 -11.63 0.63
N LYS A 139 -9.61 -11.61 0.91
CA LYS A 139 -10.27 -12.75 1.60
C LYS A 139 -10.26 -14.03 0.76
N ASN A 140 -10.45 -13.91 -0.56
CA ASN A 140 -10.33 -15.04 -1.49
C ASN A 140 -8.87 -15.44 -1.70
N MET A 141 -7.94 -14.49 -1.67
CA MET A 141 -6.50 -14.73 -1.74
C MET A 141 -6.03 -15.51 -0.50
N LEU A 142 -6.37 -15.06 0.71
CA LEU A 142 -6.06 -15.76 1.96
C LEU A 142 -6.64 -17.18 1.98
N LYS A 143 -7.85 -17.38 1.45
CA LYS A 143 -8.44 -18.72 1.26
C LYS A 143 -7.70 -19.60 0.25
N LYS A 144 -6.96 -19.03 -0.71
CA LYS A 144 -6.13 -19.77 -1.68
C LYS A 144 -4.72 -20.06 -1.15
N LEU A 145 -4.36 -19.47 -0.01
CA LEU A 145 -3.04 -19.53 0.59
C LEU A 145 -2.99 -20.39 1.86
N LEU A 146 -4.17 -20.80 2.34
CA LEU A 146 -4.45 -21.85 3.33
C LEU A 146 -4.86 -23.11 2.57
#